data_AF-A0AAJ1F7I1-F1
#
_entry.id   AF-A0AAJ1F7I1-F1
#
_cell.length_a   1.000
_cell.length_b   1.000
_cell.length_c   1.000
_cell.angle_alpha   90.00
_cell.angle_beta   90.00
_cell.angle_gamma   90.00
#
_symmetry.space_group_name_H-M   'P 1'
#
loop_
_entity.id
_entity.type
_entity.pdbx_description
1 polymer ?
#
loop_
_entity_poly.entity_id
_entity_poly.type
_entity_poly.pdbx_seq_one_letter_code
_entity_poly.pdbx_strand_id
1 'polypeptide(L)'
;MKNATVSARVEQDVKTAAENILDQLGISTSAVINSLYRQIILQRAVPFSLALPENFITADEMTTDDLNAKLARSYSQSLSGQGRDYNSVFDELEKEL
;
A
#
# COMPACT_ATOMS: atom_id res chain seq x y z
N MET A 1 -19.02 -14.21 -27.19
CA MET A 1 -18.31 -13.95 -25.91
C MET A 1 -18.70 -15.08 -24.96
N LYS A 2 -17.71 -15.80 -24.39
CA LYS A 2 -18.00 -16.82 -23.37
C LYS A 2 -18.05 -16.09 -22.03
N ASN A 3 -19.25 -15.93 -21.48
CA ASN A 3 -19.44 -15.37 -20.15
C ASN A 3 -19.24 -16.50 -19.13
N ALA A 4 -18.52 -16.22 -18.04
CA ALA A 4 -18.34 -17.13 -16.92
C ALA A 4 -18.91 -16.48 -15.66
N THR A 5 -19.64 -17.26 -14.86
CA THR A 5 -20.20 -16.80 -13.59
C THR A 5 -19.24 -17.13 -12.46
N VAL A 6 -18.94 -16.14 -11.62
CA VAL A 6 -18.11 -16.28 -10.42
C VAL A 6 -18.99 -16.13 -9.20
N SER A 7 -18.98 -17.10 -8.28
CA SER A 7 -19.72 -17.07 -7.02
C SER A 7 -18.78 -17.32 -5.85
N ALA A 8 -18.83 -16.45 -4.83
CA ALA A 8 -18.07 -16.58 -3.59
C ALA A 8 -19.00 -16.38 -2.38
N ARG A 9 -18.68 -17.04 -1.25
CA ARG A 9 -19.35 -16.79 0.03
C ARG A 9 -18.61 -15.70 0.78
N VAL A 10 -19.36 -14.75 1.32
CA VAL A 10 -18.88 -13.60 2.10
C VAL A 10 -19.91 -13.30 3.19
N GLU A 11 -19.46 -12.77 4.31
CA GLU A 11 -20.32 -12.31 5.40
C GLU A 11 -21.15 -11.09 4.98
N GLN A 12 -22.40 -11.00 5.45
CA GLN A 12 -23.38 -10.04 4.94
C GLN A 12 -23.00 -8.59 5.28
N ASP A 13 -22.41 -8.36 6.44
CA ASP A 13 -21.88 -7.08 6.89
C ASP A 13 -20.69 -6.63 6.04
N VAL A 14 -19.73 -7.53 5.78
CA VAL A 14 -18.57 -7.28 4.91
C VAL A 14 -19.01 -6.93 3.49
N LYS A 15 -19.99 -7.67 2.95
CA LYS A 15 -20.57 -7.37 1.63
C LYS A 15 -21.13 -5.95 1.58
N THR A 16 -21.97 -5.61 2.55
CA THR A 16 -22.67 -4.31 2.58
C THR A 16 -21.67 -3.16 2.73
N ALA A 17 -20.66 -3.32 3.58
CA ALA A 17 -19.60 -2.33 3.74
C ALA A 17 -18.81 -2.13 2.44
N ALA A 18 -18.43 -3.21 1.76
CA ALA A 18 -17.71 -3.13 0.50
C ALA A 18 -18.55 -2.48 -0.61
N GLU A 19 -19.83 -2.87 -0.77
CA GLU A 19 -20.73 -2.29 -1.77
C GLU A 19 -20.91 -0.77 -1.55
N ASN A 20 -21.06 -0.32 -0.30
CA ASN A 20 -21.14 1.12 0.00
C ASN A 20 -19.87 1.89 -0.41
N ILE A 21 -18.68 1.33 -0.18
CA ILE A 21 -17.41 1.97 -0.58
C ILE A 21 -17.30 2.00 -2.11
N LEU A 22 -17.66 0.91 -2.78
CA LEU A 22 -17.63 0.81 -4.23
C LEU A 22 -18.60 1.80 -4.89
N ASP A 23 -19.80 1.98 -4.32
CA ASP A 23 -20.77 2.97 -4.77
C ASP A 23 -20.26 4.41 -4.61
N GLN A 24 -19.59 4.73 -3.49
CA GLN A 24 -18.96 6.04 -3.28
C GLN A 24 -17.84 6.31 -4.30
N LEU A 25 -17.11 5.28 -4.71
CA LEU A 25 -16.09 5.36 -5.76
C LEU A 25 -16.67 5.36 -7.18
N GLY A 26 -17.98 5.07 -7.34
CA GLY A 26 -18.63 4.95 -8.65
C GLY A 26 -18.21 3.72 -9.46
N ILE A 27 -17.72 2.67 -8.79
CA ILE A 27 -17.19 1.46 -9.43
C ILE A 27 -18.12 0.29 -9.14
N SER A 28 -18.50 -0.48 -10.17
CA SER A 28 -19.32 -1.67 -9.96
C SER A 28 -18.51 -2.86 -9.42
N THR A 29 -19.14 -3.72 -8.61
CA THR A 29 -18.53 -4.94 -8.09
C THR A 29 -17.95 -5.83 -9.19
N SER A 30 -18.65 -5.96 -10.32
CA SER A 30 -18.15 -6.73 -11.47
C SER A 30 -16.89 -6.12 -12.09
N ALA A 31 -16.75 -4.79 -12.11
CA ALA A 31 -15.54 -4.14 -12.61
C ALA A 31 -14.33 -4.44 -11.71
N VAL A 32 -14.53 -4.42 -10.38
CA VAL A 32 -13.48 -4.77 -9.41
C VAL A 32 -13.08 -6.25 -9.51
N ILE A 33 -14.03 -7.17 -9.59
CA ILE A 33 -13.73 -8.60 -9.76
C ILE A 33 -12.93 -8.82 -11.05
N ASN A 34 -13.32 -8.16 -12.15
CA ASN A 34 -12.60 -8.26 -13.42
C ASN A 34 -11.19 -7.65 -13.35
N SER A 35 -11.01 -6.52 -12.65
CA SER A 35 -9.69 -5.90 -12.49
C SER A 35 -8.77 -6.79 -11.66
N LEU A 36 -9.29 -7.43 -10.61
CA LEU A 36 -8.55 -8.39 -9.79
C LEU A 36 -8.01 -9.56 -10.63
N TYR A 37 -8.84 -10.17 -11.49
CA TYR A 37 -8.37 -11.23 -12.39
C TYR A 37 -7.25 -10.76 -13.33
N ARG A 38 -7.38 -9.55 -13.89
CA ARG A 38 -6.34 -8.97 -14.75
C ARG A 38 -5.03 -8.77 -13.99
N GLN A 39 -5.12 -8.32 -12.75
CA GLN A 39 -3.94 -8.10 -11.91
C GLN A 39 -3.25 -9.42 -11.54
N ILE A 40 -4.03 -10.47 -11.24
CA ILE A 40 -3.48 -11.82 -11.02
C ILE A 40 -2.74 -12.33 -12.26
N ILE A 41 -3.32 -12.14 -13.44
CA ILE A 41 -2.67 -12.53 -14.71
C ILE A 41 -1.36 -11.77 -14.92
N LEU A 42 -1.35 -10.46 -14.66
CA LEU A 42 -0.20 -9.59 -14.87
C LEU A 42 0.94 -9.87 -13.89
N GLN A 43 0.61 -10.04 -12.61
CA GLN A 43 1.61 -10.25 -11.56
C GLN A 43 2.00 -11.72 -11.38
N ARG A 44 1.23 -12.65 -11.95
CA ARG A 44 1.32 -14.10 -11.65
C ARG A 44 1.27 -14.42 -10.16
N ALA A 45 0.61 -13.55 -9.40
CA ALA A 45 0.49 -13.59 -7.97
C ALA A 45 -0.82 -12.91 -7.56
N VAL A 46 -1.29 -13.19 -6.36
CA VAL A 46 -2.46 -12.52 -5.81
C VAL A 46 -2.07 -11.10 -5.39
N PRO A 47 -2.78 -10.04 -5.84
CA PRO A 47 -2.33 -8.65 -5.73
C PRO A 47 -2.65 -8.01 -4.38
N PHE A 48 -2.55 -8.78 -3.32
CA PHE A 48 -2.52 -8.26 -1.96
C PHE A 48 -1.32 -8.89 -1.27
N SER A 49 -0.56 -8.07 -0.56
CA SER A 49 0.55 -8.58 0.24
C SER A 49 -0.04 -9.47 1.34
N LEU A 50 0.30 -10.75 1.31
CA LEU A 50 0.00 -11.70 2.40
C LEU A 50 1.00 -11.58 3.55
N ALA A 51 1.92 -10.61 3.50
CA ALA A 51 2.79 -10.30 4.63
C ALA A 51 2.00 -9.49 5.66
N LEU A 52 2.17 -9.85 6.93
CA LEU A 52 1.87 -8.92 8.02
C LEU A 52 2.70 -7.65 7.77
N PRO A 53 2.13 -6.44 7.93
CA PRO A 53 2.92 -5.22 7.84
C PRO A 53 4.12 -5.39 8.76
N GLU A 54 5.34 -5.16 8.23
CA GLU A 54 6.53 -5.16 9.06
C GLU A 54 6.27 -4.21 10.22
N ASN A 55 6.38 -4.72 11.45
CA ASN A 55 6.25 -3.90 12.63
C ASN A 55 7.24 -2.75 12.46
N PHE A 56 6.72 -1.51 12.47
CA PHE A 56 7.59 -0.34 12.47
C PHE A 56 8.47 -0.44 13.70
N ILE A 57 9.73 -0.82 13.50
CA ILE A 57 10.69 -0.94 14.59
C ILE A 57 10.84 0.46 15.17
N THR A 58 10.35 0.63 16.40
CA THR A 58 10.50 1.89 17.11
C THR A 58 11.98 2.10 17.46
N ALA A 59 12.38 3.35 17.72
CA ALA A 59 13.79 3.63 18.05
C ALA A 59 14.28 2.82 19.28
N ASP A 60 13.36 2.45 20.18
CA ASP A 60 13.63 1.63 21.36
C ASP A 60 13.86 0.14 21.05
N GLU A 61 13.35 -0.34 19.90
CA GLU A 61 13.50 -1.73 19.44
C GLU A 61 14.64 -1.90 18.42
N MET A 62 15.22 -0.79 17.95
CA MET A 62 16.27 -0.80 16.95
C MET A 62 17.64 -1.07 17.59
N THR A 63 18.42 -1.97 16.97
CA THR A 63 19.80 -2.22 17.41
C THR A 63 20.71 -1.03 17.09
N THR A 64 21.78 -0.86 17.87
CA THR A 64 22.79 0.19 17.61
C THR A 64 23.41 0.07 16.21
N ASP A 65 23.55 -1.16 15.70
CA ASP A 65 24.09 -1.42 14.36
C ASP A 65 23.14 -0.95 13.25
N ASP A 66 21.84 -1.19 13.40
CA ASP A 66 20.83 -0.69 12.47
C ASP A 66 20.76 0.85 12.47
N LEU A 67 20.87 1.47 13.64
CA LEU A 67 20.95 2.92 13.76
C LEU A 67 22.18 3.47 13.05
N ASN A 68 23.35 2.88 13.31
CA ASN A 68 24.61 3.27 12.69
C ASN A 68 24.57 3.12 11.17
N ALA A 69 23.96 2.04 10.66
CA ALA A 69 23.76 1.84 9.23
C ALA A 69 22.87 2.92 8.60
N LYS A 70 21.79 3.32 9.27
CA LYS A 70 20.92 4.42 8.83
C LYS A 70 21.65 5.77 8.84
N LEU A 71 22.42 6.05 9.88
CA LEU A 71 23.22 7.29 9.97
C LEU A 71 24.30 7.35 8.89
N ALA A 72 25.04 6.26 8.67
CA ALA A 72 26.05 6.17 7.61
C ALA A 72 25.45 6.40 6.22
N ARG A 73 24.25 5.85 5.97
CA ARG A 73 23.48 6.11 4.74
C ARG A 73 23.07 7.58 4.61
N SER A 74 22.55 8.19 5.66
CA SER A 74 22.16 9.61 5.62
C SER A 74 23.35 10.53 5.35
N TYR A 75 24.52 10.20 5.91
CA TYR A 75 25.76 10.93 5.68
C TYR A 75 26.22 10.84 4.23
N SER A 76 26.18 9.65 3.61
CA SER A 76 26.53 9.50 2.20
C SER A 76 25.51 10.17 1.26
N GLN A 77 24.23 10.17 1.61
CA GLN A 77 23.19 10.92 0.88
C GLN A 77 23.43 12.44 0.95
N SER A 78 23.81 12.97 2.11
CA SER A 78 24.16 14.38 2.26
C SER A 78 25.38 14.74 1.42
N LEU A 79 26.42 13.91 1.42
CA LEU A 79 27.64 14.15 0.62
C LEU A 79 27.38 14.12 -0.88
N SER A 80 26.41 13.30 -1.32
CA SER A 80 26.00 13.18 -2.73
C SER A 80 24.96 14.23 -3.15
N GLY A 81 24.59 15.16 -2.26
CA GLY A 81 23.58 16.19 -2.54
C GLY A 81 22.16 15.65 -2.72
N GLN A 82 21.89 14.42 -2.28
CA GLN A 82 20.58 13.78 -2.34
C GLN A 82 19.67 14.24 -1.19
N GLY A 83 19.53 15.56 -1.04
CA GLY A 83 18.62 16.21 -0.10
C GLY A 83 17.33 16.67 -0.79
N ARG A 84 16.30 16.94 0.00
CA ARG A 84 15.10 17.67 -0.45
C ARG A 84 15.05 19.03 0.23
N ASP A 85 14.42 20.00 -0.43
CA ASP A 85 14.20 21.32 0.15
C ASP A 85 13.35 21.20 1.41
N TYR A 86 13.76 21.91 2.46
CA TYR A 86 13.11 21.86 3.76
C TYR A 86 11.63 22.27 3.64
N ASN A 87 11.35 23.43 3.03
CA ASN A 87 9.98 23.95 2.97
C ASN A 87 9.08 23.02 2.15
N SER A 88 9.58 22.53 1.01
CA SER A 88 8.83 21.59 0.18
C SER A 88 8.44 20.30 0.90
N VAL A 89 9.26 19.81 1.84
CA VAL A 89 8.95 18.59 2.60
C VAL A 89 7.87 18.84 3.64
N PHE A 90 7.95 19.96 4.37
CA PHE A 90 6.94 20.29 5.37
C PHE A 90 5.59 20.65 4.74
N ASP A 91 5.60 21.35 3.60
CA ASP A 91 4.39 21.64 2.83
C ASP A 91 3.68 20.38 2.31
N GLU A 92 4.42 19.30 2.02
CA GLU A 92 3.88 18.00 1.61
C GLU A 92 3.27 17.25 2.81
N LEU A 93 3.98 17.22 3.94
CA LEU A 93 3.53 16.57 5.17
C LEU A 93 2.24 17.18 5.75
N GLU A 94 2.11 18.51 5.70
CA GLU A 94 0.89 19.19 6.17
C GLU A 94 -0.33 18.95 5.28
N LYS A 95 -0.14 18.54 4.00
CA LYS A 95 -1.24 18.20 3.08
C LYS A 95 -1.73 16.76 3.23
N GLU A 96 -0.92 15.87 3.79
CA GLU A 96 -1.25 14.46 4.02
C GLU A 96 -1.91 14.21 5.40
N LEU A 97 -1.98 15.24 6.27
CA LEU A 97 -2.69 15.26 7.55
C LEU A 97 -4.16 15.70 7.39
#